data_AF-A0A439CRM7-F1
#
_entry.id   AF-A0A439CRM7-F1
#
_cell.length_a   1.000
_cell.length_b   1.000
_cell.length_c   1.000
_cell.angle_alpha   90.00
_cell.angle_beta   90.00
_cell.angle_gamma   90.00
#
_symmetry.space_group_name_H-M   'P 1'
#
loop_
_entity.id
_entity.type
_entity.pdbx_description
1 polymer ?
#
loop_
_entity_poly.entity_id
_entity_poly.type
_entity_poly.pdbx_seq_one_letter_code
_entity_poly.pdbx_strand_id
1 'polypeptide(L)'
;MHLMYTPDETGKRIYTLKKVLNGTVTKSAHPARFSPDDKWSRQRVTLKKRFGLLLTQQSTSSITPHSITAIPSSWERQTRPLIPHLITPQGDLTSNRLTNLYLSAENKVAETQ
;
A
#
# COMPACT_ATOMS: atom_id res chain seq x y z
N MET A 1 -18.13 3.91 27.69
CA MET A 1 -18.19 5.27 27.10
C MET A 1 -19.63 5.73 27.00
N HIS A 2 -19.96 6.89 27.56
CA HIS A 2 -21.34 7.40 27.63
C HIS A 2 -21.68 8.43 26.55
N LEU A 3 -20.67 9.04 25.91
CA LEU A 3 -20.91 10.06 24.90
C LEU A 3 -21.38 9.41 23.60
N MET A 4 -22.54 9.87 23.14
CA MET A 4 -23.19 9.42 21.91
C MET A 4 -23.37 10.61 20.96
N TYR A 5 -23.69 10.34 19.69
CA TYR A 5 -24.01 11.37 18.72
C TYR A 5 -25.01 10.91 17.64
N THR A 6 -25.62 11.89 16.99
CA THR A 6 -26.33 11.74 15.71
C THR A 6 -25.73 12.71 14.69
N PRO A 7 -25.62 12.33 13.40
CA PRO A 7 -25.26 13.27 12.35
C PRO A 7 -26.44 14.21 12.06
N ASP A 8 -26.15 15.48 11.92
CA ASP A 8 -27.06 16.52 11.43
C ASP A 8 -27.18 16.46 9.90
N GLU A 9 -28.11 17.20 9.31
CA GLU A 9 -28.30 17.34 7.86
C GLU A 9 -27.02 17.86 7.17
N THR A 10 -26.28 18.71 7.88
CA THR A 10 -24.98 19.26 7.45
C THR A 10 -23.81 18.28 7.61
N GLY A 11 -24.04 17.09 8.18
CA GLY A 11 -23.00 16.11 8.53
C GLY A 11 -22.25 16.40 9.83
N LYS A 12 -22.55 17.50 10.53
CA LYS A 12 -21.98 17.82 11.84
C LYS A 12 -22.53 16.87 12.91
N ARG A 13 -21.71 16.51 13.90
CA ARG A 13 -22.12 15.63 15.01
C ARG A 13 -22.81 16.45 16.10
N ILE A 14 -24.04 16.05 16.46
CA ILE A 14 -24.74 16.56 17.64
C ILE A 14 -24.59 15.54 18.75
N TYR A 15 -23.99 15.95 19.88
CA TYR A 15 -23.67 15.05 20.98
C TYR A 15 -24.81 14.94 21.99
N THR A 16 -24.91 13.77 22.61
CA THR A 16 -25.91 13.47 23.64
C THR A 16 -25.45 12.32 24.53
N LEU A 17 -26.05 12.17 25.70
CA LEU A 17 -25.88 11.01 26.58
C LEU A 17 -26.99 9.96 26.38
N LYS A 18 -28.05 10.30 25.64
CA LYS A 18 -29.19 9.41 25.39
C LYS A 18 -28.84 8.34 24.34
N LYS A 19 -29.34 7.12 24.54
CA LYS A 19 -29.17 5.99 23.59
C LYS A 19 -30.14 6.04 22.41
N VAL A 20 -31.29 6.68 22.59
CA VAL A 20 -32.29 6.93 21.55
C VAL A 20 -32.69 8.39 21.63
N LEU A 21 -32.71 9.05 20.48
CA LEU A 21 -33.11 10.44 20.33
C LEU A 21 -34.06 10.53 19.13
N ASN A 22 -35.27 11.04 19.34
CA ASN A 22 -36.31 11.19 18.31
C ASN A 22 -36.56 9.89 17.51
N GLY A 23 -36.63 8.75 18.20
CA GLY A 23 -36.82 7.43 17.58
C GLY A 23 -35.58 6.85 16.88
N THR A 24 -34.49 7.61 16.75
CA THR A 24 -33.24 7.15 16.13
C THR A 24 -32.24 6.68 17.17
N VAL A 25 -31.61 5.53 16.95
CA VAL A 25 -30.54 5.00 17.81
C VAL A 25 -29.26 5.82 17.62
N THR A 26 -28.70 6.30 18.72
CA THR A 26 -27.50 7.15 18.70
C THR A 26 -26.23 6.31 18.58
N LYS A 27 -25.18 6.86 17.96
CA LYS A 27 -23.89 6.17 17.74
C LYS A 27 -22.87 6.56 18.81
N SER A 28 -21.95 5.65 19.15
CA SER A 28 -20.82 5.97 20.03
C SER A 28 -19.99 7.10 19.43
N ALA A 29 -19.74 8.15 20.22
CA ALA A 29 -18.83 9.24 19.81
C ALA A 29 -17.36 8.81 19.79
N HIS A 30 -17.04 7.66 20.38
CA HIS A 30 -15.69 7.15 20.50
C HIS A 30 -15.40 6.10 19.44
N PRO A 31 -14.19 6.12 18.84
CA PRO A 31 -13.78 5.11 17.89
C PRO A 31 -13.65 3.74 18.56
N ALA A 32 -13.71 2.67 17.77
CA ALA A 32 -13.41 1.33 18.26
C ALA A 32 -11.96 1.25 18.76
N ARG A 33 -11.75 0.57 19.89
CA ARG A 33 -10.42 0.38 20.46
C ARG A 33 -9.55 -0.42 19.49
N PHE A 34 -8.33 0.05 19.26
CA PHE A 34 -7.31 -0.73 18.56
C PHE A 34 -6.74 -1.79 19.51
N SER A 35 -6.52 -2.99 19.00
CA SER A 35 -5.88 -4.08 19.75
C SER A 35 -4.91 -4.79 18.83
N PRO A 36 -3.63 -4.90 19.19
CA PRO A 36 -2.63 -5.56 18.34
C PRO A 36 -2.93 -7.06 18.16
N ASP A 37 -3.65 -7.65 19.11
CA ASP A 37 -4.09 -9.05 19.17
C ASP A 37 -5.50 -9.28 18.57
N ASP A 38 -6.08 -8.30 17.86
CA ASP A 38 -7.41 -8.44 17.26
C ASP A 38 -7.45 -9.53 16.16
N LYS A 39 -7.86 -10.74 16.57
CA LYS A 39 -8.03 -11.91 15.70
C LYS A 39 -9.01 -11.72 14.53
N TRP A 40 -9.86 -10.69 14.58
CA TRP A 40 -10.89 -10.41 13.58
C TRP A 40 -10.50 -9.29 12.60
N SER A 41 -9.26 -8.80 12.68
CA SER A 41 -8.73 -7.72 11.83
C SER A 41 -8.81 -8.07 10.34
N ARG A 42 -8.36 -9.27 9.94
CA ARG A 42 -8.38 -9.75 8.55
C ARG A 42 -9.81 -9.77 7.98
N GLN A 43 -10.75 -10.33 8.73
CA GLN A 43 -12.15 -10.49 8.34
C GLN A 43 -12.79 -9.11 8.13
N ARG A 44 -12.47 -8.14 8.98
CA ARG A 44 -12.96 -6.76 8.86
C ARG A 44 -12.46 -6.10 7.56
N VAL A 45 -11.19 -6.30 7.21
CA VAL A 45 -10.61 -5.80 5.95
C VAL A 45 -11.24 -6.49 4.74
N THR A 46 -11.42 -7.81 4.78
CA THR A 46 -12.06 -8.58 3.70
C THR A 46 -13.51 -8.12 3.47
N LEU A 47 -14.28 -7.90 4.54
CA LEU A 47 -15.65 -7.37 4.43
C LEU A 47 -15.67 -6.00 3.76
N LYS A 48 -14.86 -5.05 4.24
CA LYS A 48 -14.79 -3.73 3.62
C LYS A 48 -14.38 -3.79 2.14
N LYS A 49 -13.44 -4.68 1.79
CA LYS A 49 -12.98 -4.88 0.40
C LYS A 49 -14.09 -5.41 -0.52
N ARG A 50 -14.90 -6.36 -0.04
CA ARG A 50 -16.04 -6.92 -0.80
C ARG A 50 -17.10 -5.89 -1.14
N PHE A 51 -17.31 -4.93 -0.24
CA PHE A 51 -18.31 -3.86 -0.42
C PHE A 51 -17.73 -2.56 -1.00
N GLY A 52 -16.47 -2.53 -1.43
CA GLY A 52 -15.87 -1.32 -2.00
C GLY A 52 -15.67 -0.17 -1.00
N LEU A 53 -15.64 -0.46 0.31
CA LEU A 53 -15.59 0.54 1.38
C LEU A 53 -14.16 0.91 1.80
N LEU A 54 -13.13 0.31 1.20
CA LEU A 54 -11.76 0.75 1.42
C LEU A 54 -11.53 2.09 0.71
N LEU A 55 -10.88 3.02 1.40
CA LEU A 55 -10.45 4.29 0.78
C LEU A 55 -9.59 4.07 -0.47
N THR A 56 -8.78 3.00 -0.49
CA THR A 56 -7.93 2.64 -1.66
C THR A 56 -8.74 2.17 -2.88
N GLN A 57 -10.02 1.85 -2.72
CA GLN A 57 -10.91 1.45 -3.81
C GLN A 57 -11.76 2.63 -4.32
N GLN A 58 -11.89 3.70 -3.54
CA GLN A 58 -12.64 4.88 -3.95
C GLN A 58 -11.81 5.68 -4.96
N SER A 59 -12.38 5.98 -6.12
CA SER A 59 -11.71 6.78 -7.15
C SER A 59 -11.39 8.17 -6.58
N THR A 60 -10.16 8.61 -6.76
CA THR A 60 -9.67 9.95 -6.35
C THR A 60 -10.37 11.10 -7.09
N SER A 61 -11.31 10.80 -7.99
CA SER A 61 -12.03 11.75 -8.84
C SER A 61 -12.94 12.73 -8.08
N SER A 62 -13.31 12.45 -6.83
CA SER A 62 -14.14 13.36 -6.01
C SER A 62 -13.32 14.28 -5.11
N ILE A 63 -12.00 14.14 -5.08
CA ILE A 63 -11.11 15.13 -4.46
C ILE A 63 -10.61 15.96 -5.64
N THR A 64 -11.20 17.13 -5.86
CA THR A 64 -10.55 18.17 -6.66
C THR A 64 -9.48 18.78 -5.75
N PRO A 65 -8.19 18.40 -5.84
CA PRO A 65 -7.16 19.24 -5.25
C PRO A 65 -7.26 20.56 -6.00
N HIS A 66 -7.71 21.62 -5.32
CA HIS A 66 -7.57 22.96 -5.82
C HIS A 66 -6.09 23.12 -6.21
N SER A 67 -5.87 23.33 -7.51
CA SER A 67 -4.66 23.79 -8.19
C SER A 67 -3.44 23.99 -7.29
N ILE A 68 -2.64 22.95 -7.06
CA ILE A 68 -1.25 23.13 -6.67
C ILE A 68 -0.45 23.07 -7.96
N THR A 69 -0.03 24.25 -8.43
CA THR A 69 0.88 24.42 -9.56
C THR A 69 2.07 23.49 -9.40
N ALA A 70 2.31 22.65 -10.42
CA ALA A 70 3.41 21.70 -10.45
C ALA A 70 4.76 22.44 -10.35
N ILE A 71 5.47 22.23 -9.24
CA ILE A 71 6.90 22.54 -9.17
C ILE A 71 7.63 21.25 -9.60
N PRO A 72 8.34 21.22 -10.73
CA PRO A 72 9.16 20.06 -11.06
C PRO A 72 10.32 19.96 -10.08
N SER A 73 10.42 18.82 -9.39
CA SER A 73 11.53 18.47 -8.51
C SER A 73 12.79 18.26 -9.35
N SER A 74 13.59 19.32 -9.47
CA SER A 74 14.99 19.27 -9.91
C SER A 74 15.82 18.58 -8.83
N TRP A 75 15.89 17.25 -8.87
CA TRP A 75 16.95 16.52 -8.17
C TRP A 75 18.18 16.54 -9.07
N GLU A 76 19.01 17.54 -8.85
CA GLU A 76 20.31 17.71 -9.46
C GLU A 76 21.23 16.54 -9.10
N ARG A 77 21.64 15.74 -10.11
CA ARG A 77 22.63 14.68 -9.95
C ARG A 77 24.00 15.29 -9.70
N GLN A 78 24.37 15.44 -8.43
CA GLN A 78 25.77 15.60 -8.07
C GLN A 78 26.51 14.28 -8.31
N THR A 79 27.19 14.20 -9.46
CA THR A 79 28.15 13.14 -9.77
C THR A 79 29.31 13.19 -8.78
N ARG A 80 29.45 12.16 -7.93
CA ARG A 80 30.66 11.95 -7.13
C ARG A 80 31.85 11.67 -8.06
N PRO A 81 33.03 12.30 -7.85
CA PRO A 81 34.21 12.01 -8.67
C PRO A 81 34.83 10.65 -8.30
N LEU A 82 35.30 9.93 -9.32
CA LEU A 82 36.05 8.68 -9.24
C LEU A 82 37.45 8.94 -8.66
N ILE A 83 37.88 8.15 -7.67
CA ILE A 83 39.27 8.09 -7.22
C ILE A 83 39.91 6.82 -7.82
N PRO A 84 41.00 6.93 -8.61
CA PRO A 84 41.77 5.77 -9.07
C PRO A 84 42.93 5.49 -8.10
N HIS A 85 43.11 4.24 -7.68
CA HIS A 85 44.41 3.81 -7.17
C HIS A 85 44.76 2.39 -7.64
N LEU A 86 45.74 2.36 -8.57
CA LEU A 86 46.95 1.54 -8.59
C LEU A 86 46.85 0.01 -8.38
N ILE A 87 46.83 -0.65 -9.54
CA ILE A 87 47.64 -1.81 -9.99
C ILE A 87 48.64 -2.40 -8.98
N THR A 88 48.60 -3.72 -8.78
CA THR A 88 49.77 -4.63 -8.90
C THR A 88 49.28 -6.04 -9.33
N PRO A 89 50.00 -6.73 -10.25
CA PRO A 89 49.55 -7.97 -10.90
C PRO A 89 50.09 -9.24 -10.21
N GLN A 90 49.49 -10.40 -10.52
CA GLN A 90 50.11 -11.72 -10.79
C GLN A 90 49.13 -12.87 -10.49
N GLY A 91 49.05 -13.87 -11.38
CA GLY A 91 48.46 -15.16 -11.06
C GLY A 91 47.64 -15.84 -12.16
N ASP A 92 48.33 -16.24 -13.22
CA ASP A 92 48.12 -17.35 -14.18
C ASP A 92 46.76 -18.04 -14.39
N LEU A 93 46.50 -18.22 -15.69
CA LEU A 93 45.54 -19.11 -16.30
C LEU A 93 45.86 -20.57 -15.96
N THR A 94 44.88 -21.34 -15.48
CA THR A 94 44.50 -22.65 -16.05
C THR A 94 43.32 -23.29 -15.31
N SER A 95 42.40 -23.83 -16.12
CA SER A 95 41.51 -24.95 -15.82
C SER A 95 40.40 -24.78 -14.79
N ASN A 96 39.15 -24.66 -15.28
CA ASN A 96 38.02 -25.53 -14.92
C ASN A 96 36.83 -25.07 -15.78
N ARG A 97 36.46 -25.79 -16.85
CA ARG A 97 35.68 -27.05 -16.87
C ARG A 97 34.34 -26.88 -16.16
N LEU A 98 33.28 -27.18 -16.92
CA LEU A 98 31.85 -27.21 -16.58
C LEU A 98 31.03 -26.00 -17.05
N THR A 99 30.92 -25.98 -18.38
CA THR A 99 29.78 -25.62 -19.21
C THR A 99 28.40 -25.88 -18.58
N ASN A 100 27.54 -24.85 -18.71
CA ASN A 100 26.20 -24.91 -19.29
C ASN A 100 25.21 -25.98 -18.80
N LEU A 101 24.33 -25.58 -17.88
CA LEU A 101 23.00 -26.18 -17.68
C LEU A 101 21.92 -25.08 -17.73
N TYR A 102 21.79 -24.40 -18.87
CA TYR A 102 20.67 -23.49 -19.10
C TYR A 102 20.15 -23.49 -20.54
N LEU A 103 20.03 -24.67 -21.17
CA LEU A 103 19.33 -24.80 -22.44
C LEU A 103 18.74 -26.20 -22.60
N SER A 104 17.63 -26.47 -21.90
CA SER A 104 16.83 -27.70 -22.04
C SER A 104 15.32 -27.43 -21.96
N ALA A 105 14.86 -26.26 -22.41
CA ALA A 105 13.43 -25.92 -22.36
C ALA A 105 12.86 -25.44 -23.69
N GLU A 106 13.52 -25.70 -24.82
CA GLU A 106 12.96 -25.44 -26.15
C GLU A 106 13.30 -26.61 -27.06
N ASN A 107 12.29 -27.13 -27.77
CA ASN A 107 12.29 -28.27 -28.70
C ASN A 107 11.98 -29.66 -28.12
N LYS A 108 10.76 -29.85 -27.59
CA LYS A 108 10.03 -31.14 -27.69
C LYS A 108 8.52 -30.92 -27.78
N VAL A 109 8.05 -30.33 -28.88
CA VAL A 109 6.68 -30.57 -29.40
C VAL A 109 6.70 -30.42 -30.92
N ALA A 110 7.31 -31.38 -31.61
CA ALA A 110 7.12 -31.55 -33.06
C ALA A 110 7.59 -32.96 -33.46
N GLU A 111 6.77 -33.96 -33.14
CA GLU A 111 6.76 -35.23 -33.89
C GLU A 111 5.43 -35.93 -33.60
N THR A 112 4.46 -35.66 -34.47
CA THR A 112 3.24 -36.42 -34.61
C THR A 112 3.00 -36.54 -36.10
N GLN A 113 3.30 -37.73 -36.63
CA GLN A 113 2.76 -38.43 -37.80
C GLN A 113 3.83 -39.33 -38.42
#